data_AF-A0A2S7WXW9-F1
#
_entry.id   AF-A0A2S7WXW9-F1
#
_cell.length_a   1.000
_cell.length_b   1.000
_cell.length_c   1.000
_cell.angle_alpha   90.00
_cell.angle_beta   90.00
_cell.angle_gamma   90.00
#
_symmetry.space_group_name_H-M   'P 1'
#
loop_
_entity.id
_entity.type
_entity.pdbx_description
1 polymer ?
#
loop_
_entity_poly.entity_id
_entity_poly.type
_entity_poly.pdbx_seq_one_letter_code
_entity_poly.pdbx_strand_id
1 'polypeptide(L)'
;MKFSKKEKQFWQTHYHFDKPSQLHGDWQQIWSMHGVEKDDFFYFFTLRVTSIIEVHLKETLITDKAVEYMTKFKKLQNLYLRRHENITKASIPFINKMNNLESLNITKTKITLTDLSEQLNNQSLKEVFLDSEENEENILENAFILKERMPNCAIYLNTSDPTGEKPIFN
;
A
#
# COMPACT_ATOMS: atom_id res chain seq x y z
N MET A 1 28.69 2.14 7.94
CA MET A 1 28.74 2.19 6.46
C MET A 1 28.51 3.62 5.99
N LYS A 2 28.98 4.00 4.78
CA LYS A 2 28.71 5.31 4.16
C LYS A 2 27.56 5.20 3.15
N PHE A 3 26.94 6.31 2.78
CA PHE A 3 26.00 6.35 1.65
C PHE A 3 26.73 6.14 0.32
N SER A 4 26.09 5.46 -0.63
CA SER A 4 26.55 5.50 -2.04
C SER A 4 26.33 6.90 -2.63
N LYS A 5 26.92 7.21 -3.80
CA LYS A 5 26.77 8.54 -4.43
C LYS A 5 25.30 8.90 -4.70
N LYS A 6 24.53 7.98 -5.30
CA LYS A 6 23.11 8.20 -5.62
C LYS A 6 22.25 8.24 -4.36
N GLU A 7 22.54 7.37 -3.39
CA GLU A 7 21.84 7.37 -2.12
C GLU A 7 22.08 8.67 -1.33
N LYS A 8 23.32 9.19 -1.33
CA LYS A 8 23.62 10.47 -0.69
C LYS A 8 22.82 11.60 -1.34
N GLN A 9 22.77 11.65 -2.67
CA GLN A 9 21.96 12.64 -3.38
C GLN A 9 20.49 12.58 -2.97
N PHE A 10 19.92 11.37 -2.87
CA PHE A 10 18.56 11.18 -2.36
C PHE A 10 18.38 11.79 -0.95
N TRP A 11 19.21 11.38 0.02
CA TRP A 11 19.09 11.87 1.40
C TRP A 11 19.33 13.37 1.54
N GLN A 12 20.21 13.95 0.73
CA GLN A 12 20.45 15.39 0.69
C GLN A 12 19.24 16.16 0.13
N THR A 13 18.66 15.69 -0.97
CA THR A 13 17.55 16.36 -1.64
C THR A 13 16.27 16.33 -0.80
N HIS A 14 15.98 15.19 -0.17
CA HIS A 14 14.71 15.01 0.55
C HIS A 14 14.77 15.37 2.04
N TYR A 15 15.94 15.21 2.67
CA TYR A 15 16.06 15.31 4.14
C TYR A 15 17.28 16.11 4.62
N HIS A 16 18.08 16.66 3.70
CA HIS A 16 19.31 17.40 4.02
C HIS A 16 20.33 16.59 4.85
N PHE A 17 20.39 15.28 4.64
CA PHE A 17 21.38 14.41 5.30
C PHE A 17 22.54 14.05 4.37
N ASP A 18 23.76 14.20 4.88
CA ASP A 18 25.01 13.91 4.18
C ASP A 18 25.66 12.60 4.61
N LYS A 19 25.30 12.10 5.80
CA LYS A 19 25.86 10.90 6.41
C LYS A 19 24.79 10.09 7.14
N PRO A 20 24.92 8.75 7.22
CA PRO A 20 23.95 7.89 7.89
C PRO A 20 23.70 8.22 9.36
N SER A 21 24.67 8.80 10.08
CA SER A 21 24.48 9.16 11.48
C SER A 21 23.49 10.30 11.71
N GLN A 22 23.05 10.99 10.64
CA GLN A 22 21.96 11.96 10.68
C GLN A 22 20.58 11.32 10.55
N LEU A 23 20.47 10.00 10.34
CA LEU A 23 19.20 9.31 10.42
C LEU A 23 18.78 9.22 11.89
N HIS A 24 18.12 10.27 12.36
CA HIS A 24 17.57 10.40 13.69
C HIS A 24 16.06 10.44 13.51
N GLY A 25 15.34 9.37 13.84
CA GLY A 25 13.89 9.44 13.69
C GLY A 25 13.15 8.17 13.99
N ASP A 26 12.06 8.34 14.73
CA ASP A 26 10.90 7.48 14.73
C ASP A 26 10.12 7.72 13.43
N TRP A 27 10.67 7.22 12.32
CA TRP A 27 9.99 7.24 11.02
C TRP A 27 8.82 6.26 11.08
N GLN A 28 7.71 6.66 11.71
CA GLN A 28 6.52 5.81 11.84
C GLN A 28 5.60 5.97 10.64
N GLN A 29 5.65 7.10 9.94
CA GLN A 29 4.67 7.43 8.91
C GLN A 29 5.30 8.08 7.69
N ILE A 30 4.71 7.83 6.51
CA ILE A 30 5.01 8.53 5.25
C ILE A 30 3.70 9.11 4.73
N TRP A 31 3.68 10.41 4.47
CA TRP A 31 2.52 11.12 3.94
C TRP A 31 2.92 11.93 2.72
N SER A 32 2.26 11.70 1.58
CA SER A 32 2.42 12.52 0.38
C SER A 32 1.10 12.60 -0.37
N MET A 33 0.67 13.83 -0.69
CA MET A 33 -0.52 14.11 -1.49
C MET A 33 -0.11 14.97 -2.68
N HIS A 34 -0.45 14.54 -3.89
CA HIS A 34 -0.06 15.21 -5.14
C HIS A 34 1.46 15.39 -5.29
N GLY A 35 2.22 14.49 -4.69
CA GLY A 35 3.68 14.54 -4.70
C GLY A 35 4.29 13.96 -5.98
N VAL A 36 5.54 14.34 -6.24
CA VAL A 36 6.31 13.90 -7.43
C VAL A 36 7.13 12.65 -7.15
N GLU A 37 6.95 12.01 -5.98
CA GLU A 37 7.67 10.79 -5.63
C GLU A 37 7.37 9.67 -6.64
N LYS A 38 8.44 9.01 -7.08
CA LYS A 38 8.44 7.84 -7.95
C LYS A 38 9.00 6.64 -7.17
N ASP A 39 9.11 5.49 -7.84
CA ASP A 39 9.59 4.25 -7.22
C ASP A 39 11.01 4.36 -6.63
N ASP A 40 11.86 5.22 -7.18
CA ASP A 40 13.23 5.45 -6.71
C ASP A 40 13.28 6.06 -5.30
N PHE A 41 12.28 6.86 -4.91
CA PHE A 41 12.12 7.34 -3.55
C PHE A 41 12.08 6.16 -2.56
N PHE A 42 11.17 5.20 -2.81
CA PHE A 42 11.01 4.04 -1.94
C PHE A 42 12.20 3.08 -2.04
N TYR A 43 12.84 2.98 -3.20
CA TYR A 43 14.08 2.22 -3.34
C TYR A 43 15.14 2.71 -2.37
N PHE A 44 15.48 4.00 -2.39
CA PHE A 44 16.53 4.56 -1.54
C PHE A 44 16.13 4.66 -0.08
N PHE A 45 14.89 5.07 0.20
CA PHE A 45 14.38 5.21 1.57
C PHE A 45 14.46 3.89 2.33
N THR A 46 14.01 2.79 1.69
CA THR A 46 14.00 1.45 2.30
C THR A 46 15.38 0.81 2.47
N LEU A 47 16.46 1.43 1.99
CA LEU A 47 17.84 0.98 2.29
C LEU A 47 18.24 1.28 3.74
N ARG A 48 17.56 2.23 4.39
CA ARG A 48 17.91 2.70 5.74
C ARG A 48 16.75 2.65 6.71
N VAL A 49 15.54 2.91 6.24
CA VAL A 49 14.35 3.00 7.08
C VAL A 49 13.41 1.85 6.75
N THR A 50 13.16 1.00 7.75
CA THR A 50 12.33 -0.21 7.62
C THR A 50 11.23 -0.30 8.68
N SER A 51 11.12 0.70 9.58
CA SER A 51 10.18 0.71 10.70
C SER A 51 9.02 1.69 10.48
N ILE A 52 8.46 1.74 9.27
CA ILE A 52 7.23 2.48 8.99
C ILE A 52 6.02 1.65 9.43
N ILE A 53 5.05 2.31 10.07
CA ILE A 53 3.74 1.78 10.47
C ILE A 53 2.66 2.19 9.47
N GLU A 54 2.72 3.42 8.94
CA GLU A 54 1.66 3.95 8.07
C GLU A 54 2.21 4.62 6.82
N VAL A 55 1.60 4.33 5.68
CA VAL A 55 1.93 4.97 4.40
C VAL A 55 0.64 5.52 3.80
N HIS A 56 0.57 6.83 3.66
CA HIS A 56 -0.53 7.56 3.05
C HIS A 56 -0.02 8.26 1.79
N LEU A 57 -0.31 7.67 0.64
CA LEU A 57 0.04 8.20 -0.67
C LEU A 57 -1.24 8.45 -1.45
N LYS A 58 -1.33 9.66 -2.00
CA LYS A 58 -2.44 10.04 -2.85
C LYS A 58 -1.92 10.75 -4.07
N GLU A 59 -2.28 10.24 -5.25
CA GLU A 59 -2.04 10.92 -6.53
C GLU A 59 -0.55 11.27 -6.75
N THR A 60 0.33 10.30 -6.48
CA THR A 60 1.77 10.38 -6.75
C THR A 60 2.15 9.50 -7.95
N LEU A 61 3.43 9.54 -8.35
CA LEU A 61 3.94 8.89 -9.57
C LEU A 61 4.48 7.47 -9.33
N ILE A 62 4.10 6.83 -8.23
CA ILE A 62 4.52 5.47 -7.91
C ILE A 62 3.82 4.41 -8.78
N THR A 63 4.45 3.25 -8.89
CA THR A 63 3.94 2.06 -9.57
C THR A 63 3.95 0.85 -8.62
N ASP A 64 3.58 -0.33 -9.14
CA ASP A 64 3.74 -1.61 -8.45
C ASP A 64 5.16 -1.84 -7.89
N LYS A 65 6.19 -1.22 -8.49
CA LYS A 65 7.58 -1.33 -8.04
C LYS A 65 7.81 -0.63 -6.69
N ALA A 66 7.17 0.50 -6.43
CA ALA A 66 7.20 1.11 -5.10
C ALA A 66 6.60 0.17 -4.04
N VAL A 67 5.48 -0.49 -4.36
CA VAL A 67 4.82 -1.45 -3.45
C VAL A 67 5.73 -2.64 -3.14
N GLU A 68 6.50 -3.13 -4.13
CA GLU A 68 7.56 -4.13 -3.90
C GLU A 68 8.57 -3.65 -2.86
N TYR A 69 9.06 -2.40 -2.98
CA TYR A 69 10.02 -1.86 -2.01
C TYR A 69 9.41 -1.70 -0.61
N MET A 70 8.13 -1.32 -0.52
CA MET A 70 7.41 -1.18 0.75
C MET A 70 7.31 -2.49 1.55
N THR A 71 7.50 -3.66 0.94
CA THR A 71 7.60 -4.95 1.68
C THR A 71 8.76 -5.01 2.69
N LYS A 72 9.70 -4.06 2.62
CA LYS A 72 10.76 -3.88 3.60
C LYS A 72 10.29 -3.20 4.89
N PHE A 73 9.14 -2.53 4.89
CA PHE A 73 8.55 -1.92 6.09
C PHE A 73 7.97 -3.01 6.99
N LYS A 74 8.73 -3.44 7.99
CA LYS A 74 8.42 -4.63 8.80
C LYS A 74 7.30 -4.41 9.81
N LYS A 75 6.90 -3.16 10.06
CA LYS A 75 5.83 -2.80 10.98
C LYS A 75 4.62 -2.17 10.29
N LEU A 76 4.57 -2.22 8.96
CA LEU A 76 3.51 -1.56 8.20
C LEU A 76 2.16 -2.19 8.52
N GLN A 77 1.25 -1.37 9.06
CA GLN A 77 -0.13 -1.73 9.42
C GLN A 77 -1.13 -1.07 8.49
N ASN A 78 -0.87 0.17 8.05
CA ASN A 78 -1.79 0.95 7.22
C ASN A 78 -1.12 1.34 5.90
N LEU A 79 -1.69 0.91 4.77
CA LEU A 79 -1.19 1.21 3.43
C LEU A 79 -2.30 1.81 2.57
N TYR A 80 -2.31 3.13 2.45
CA TYR A 80 -3.29 3.87 1.67
C TYR A 80 -2.64 4.40 0.40
N LEU A 81 -3.03 3.81 -0.73
CA LEU A 81 -2.55 4.07 -2.08
C LEU A 81 -3.74 4.53 -2.92
N ARG A 82 -4.08 5.82 -2.82
CA ARG A 82 -5.28 6.37 -3.44
C ARG A 82 -4.96 7.10 -4.73
N ARG A 83 -5.76 6.91 -5.78
CA ARG A 83 -5.59 7.63 -7.08
C ARG A 83 -4.23 7.37 -7.74
N HIS A 84 -3.85 6.09 -7.88
CA HIS A 84 -2.64 5.72 -8.62
C HIS A 84 -2.99 4.84 -9.82
N GLU A 85 -2.98 5.42 -11.02
CA GLU A 85 -3.33 4.71 -12.27
C GLU A 85 -2.30 3.64 -12.68
N ASN A 86 -1.10 3.67 -12.09
CA ASN A 86 -0.01 2.73 -12.38
C ASN A 86 0.17 1.67 -11.28
N ILE A 87 -0.76 1.59 -10.34
CA ILE A 87 -0.86 0.48 -9.39
C ILE A 87 -1.91 -0.48 -9.92
N THR A 88 -1.49 -1.73 -10.14
CA THR A 88 -2.27 -2.75 -10.83
C THR A 88 -2.28 -4.04 -10.00
N LYS A 89 -2.92 -5.09 -10.51
CA LYS A 89 -2.89 -6.42 -9.89
C LYS A 89 -1.49 -6.98 -9.65
N ALA A 90 -0.47 -6.49 -10.36
CA ALA A 90 0.92 -6.89 -10.13
C ALA A 90 1.45 -6.50 -8.74
N SER A 91 0.78 -5.59 -8.02
CA SER A 91 1.08 -5.28 -6.61
C SER A 91 0.61 -6.34 -5.62
N ILE A 92 -0.42 -7.15 -5.93
CA ILE A 92 -1.06 -8.09 -5.00
C ILE A 92 -0.06 -9.10 -4.41
N PRO A 93 0.84 -9.73 -5.20
CA PRO A 93 1.85 -10.63 -4.63
C PRO A 93 2.81 -9.96 -3.62
N PHE A 94 2.98 -8.64 -3.68
CA PHE A 94 3.77 -7.89 -2.71
C PHE A 94 2.94 -7.55 -1.46
N ILE A 95 1.68 -7.18 -1.64
CA ILE A 95 0.72 -6.97 -0.54
C ILE A 95 0.58 -8.25 0.30
N ASN A 96 0.53 -9.42 -0.33
CA ASN A 96 0.49 -10.72 0.34
C ASN A 96 1.73 -11.01 1.22
N LYS A 97 2.84 -10.28 1.04
CA LYS A 97 4.07 -10.43 1.86
C LYS A 97 4.11 -9.49 3.07
N MET A 98 3.13 -8.59 3.20
CA MET A 98 3.06 -7.60 4.28
C MET A 98 2.27 -8.19 5.47
N ASN A 99 2.93 -9.07 6.24
CA ASN A 99 2.29 -9.90 7.27
C ASN A 99 1.73 -9.15 8.50
N ASN A 100 1.93 -7.84 8.58
CA ASN A 100 1.40 -6.99 9.65
C ASN A 100 0.38 -5.98 9.12
N LEU A 101 0.02 -6.05 7.82
CA LEU A 101 -0.83 -5.07 7.18
C LEU A 101 -2.29 -5.35 7.56
N GLU A 102 -2.90 -4.40 8.26
CA GLU A 102 -4.27 -4.52 8.77
C GLU A 102 -5.27 -3.78 7.89
N SER A 103 -4.90 -2.62 7.34
CA SER A 103 -5.78 -1.76 6.56
C SER A 103 -5.14 -1.40 5.22
N LEU A 104 -5.84 -1.71 4.13
CA LEU A 104 -5.43 -1.43 2.75
C LEU A 104 -6.47 -0.56 2.05
N ASN A 105 -6.05 0.60 1.55
CA ASN A 105 -6.90 1.42 0.70
C ASN A 105 -6.29 1.58 -0.68
N ILE A 106 -6.95 1.04 -1.69
CA ILE A 106 -6.52 1.02 -3.10
C ILE A 106 -7.59 1.65 -4.00
N THR A 107 -8.43 2.53 -3.44
CA THR A 107 -9.42 3.29 -4.20
C THR A 107 -8.75 4.11 -5.32
N LYS A 108 -9.36 4.13 -6.49
CA LYS A 108 -8.87 4.79 -7.70
C LYS A 108 -7.49 4.26 -8.15
N THR A 109 -7.27 2.96 -8.02
CA THR A 109 -6.17 2.24 -8.68
C THR A 109 -6.73 1.36 -9.81
N LYS A 110 -5.89 0.58 -10.48
CA LYS A 110 -6.33 -0.42 -11.47
C LYS A 110 -6.47 -1.83 -10.89
N ILE A 111 -6.51 -1.97 -9.57
CA ILE A 111 -6.82 -3.23 -8.92
C ILE A 111 -8.34 -3.36 -8.83
N THR A 112 -8.88 -4.46 -9.35
CA THR A 112 -10.32 -4.75 -9.37
C THR A 112 -10.71 -5.73 -8.27
N LEU A 113 -12.01 -5.85 -7.99
CA LEU A 113 -12.54 -6.85 -7.06
C LEU A 113 -12.24 -8.28 -7.54
N THR A 114 -12.36 -8.52 -8.84
CA THR A 114 -11.94 -9.77 -9.48
C THR A 114 -10.45 -10.08 -9.24
N ASP A 115 -9.55 -9.10 -9.36
CA ASP A 115 -8.12 -9.35 -9.09
C ASP A 115 -7.87 -9.75 -7.63
N LEU A 116 -8.59 -9.14 -6.69
CA LEU A 116 -8.52 -9.51 -5.27
C LEU A 116 -9.04 -10.93 -5.07
N SER A 117 -10.20 -11.29 -5.64
CA SER A 117 -10.78 -12.62 -5.49
C SER A 117 -9.89 -13.72 -6.09
N GLU A 118 -9.16 -13.43 -7.16
CA GLU A 118 -8.21 -14.37 -7.76
C GLU A 118 -6.94 -14.56 -6.92
N GLN A 119 -6.37 -13.48 -6.35
CA GLN A 119 -4.97 -13.48 -5.92
C GLN A 119 -4.69 -13.00 -4.48
N LEU A 120 -5.58 -12.21 -3.87
CA LEU A 120 -5.35 -11.70 -2.52
C LEU A 120 -5.46 -12.84 -1.51
N ASN A 121 -4.47 -12.95 -0.62
CA ASN A 121 -4.42 -13.95 0.45
C ASN A 121 -3.58 -13.44 1.63
N ASN A 122 -3.80 -12.19 2.05
CA ASN A 122 -3.12 -11.62 3.20
C ASN A 122 -3.99 -11.78 4.45
N GLN A 123 -3.67 -12.78 5.27
CA GLN A 123 -4.43 -13.13 6.47
C GLN A 123 -4.31 -12.12 7.64
N SER A 124 -3.46 -11.10 7.51
CA SER A 124 -3.39 -10.00 8.49
C SER A 124 -4.35 -8.86 8.19
N LEU A 125 -4.88 -8.77 6.96
CA LEU A 125 -5.82 -7.73 6.58
C LEU A 125 -7.14 -7.90 7.32
N LYS A 126 -7.61 -6.80 7.89
CA LYS A 126 -8.93 -6.64 8.53
C LYS A 126 -9.88 -5.88 7.62
N GLU A 127 -9.36 -4.97 6.79
CA GLU A 127 -10.17 -4.16 5.90
C GLU A 127 -9.45 -3.82 4.59
N VAL A 128 -10.20 -3.87 3.49
CA VAL A 128 -9.76 -3.41 2.17
C VAL A 128 -10.80 -2.48 1.57
N PHE A 129 -10.36 -1.35 1.05
CA PHE A 129 -11.18 -0.37 0.34
C PHE A 129 -10.76 -0.31 -1.13
N LEU A 130 -11.71 -0.51 -2.04
CA LEU A 130 -11.51 -0.39 -3.48
C LEU A 130 -12.75 0.19 -4.15
N ASP A 131 -12.61 0.66 -5.38
CA ASP A 131 -13.76 1.04 -6.20
C ASP A 131 -14.26 -0.19 -6.97
N SER A 132 -15.58 -0.27 -7.20
CA SER A 132 -16.20 -1.31 -8.02
C SER A 132 -16.80 -0.73 -9.28
N GLU A 133 -16.47 -1.34 -10.41
CA GLU A 133 -17.12 -1.13 -11.71
C GLU A 133 -17.96 -2.36 -12.12
N GLU A 134 -18.16 -3.31 -11.22
CA GLU A 134 -18.78 -4.61 -11.48
C GLU A 134 -20.30 -4.59 -11.25
N ASN A 135 -21.02 -5.52 -11.88
CA ASN A 135 -22.45 -5.73 -11.64
C ASN A 135 -22.68 -6.49 -10.32
N GLU A 136 -23.93 -6.50 -9.84
CA GLU A 136 -24.28 -7.11 -8.54
C GLU A 136 -23.96 -8.61 -8.46
N GLU A 137 -24.17 -9.36 -9.55
CA GLU A 137 -23.88 -10.80 -9.61
C GLU A 137 -22.38 -11.08 -9.43
N ASN A 138 -21.53 -10.37 -10.16
CA ASN A 138 -20.07 -10.50 -10.07
C ASN A 138 -19.55 -10.10 -8.68
N ILE A 139 -20.13 -9.06 -8.08
CA ILE A 139 -19.80 -8.67 -6.70
C ILE A 139 -20.08 -9.82 -5.72
N LEU A 140 -21.23 -10.49 -5.83
CA LEU A 140 -21.60 -11.59 -4.93
C LEU A 140 -20.68 -12.80 -5.10
N GLU A 141 -20.31 -13.15 -6.34
CA GLU A 141 -19.39 -14.27 -6.62
C GLU A 141 -18.00 -14.00 -6.05
N ASN A 142 -17.44 -12.81 -6.34
CA ASN A 142 -16.14 -12.41 -5.82
C ASN A 142 -16.13 -12.29 -4.30
N ALA A 143 -17.21 -11.76 -3.71
CA ALA A 143 -17.41 -11.69 -2.27
C ALA A 143 -17.37 -13.08 -1.63
N PHE A 144 -18.04 -14.06 -2.22
CA PHE A 144 -18.05 -15.43 -1.71
C PHE A 144 -16.64 -16.04 -1.69
N ILE A 145 -15.88 -15.90 -2.80
CA ILE A 145 -14.51 -16.41 -2.91
C ILE A 145 -13.59 -15.77 -1.86
N LEU A 146 -13.65 -14.43 -1.73
CA LEU A 146 -12.83 -13.71 -0.78
C LEU A 146 -13.21 -14.04 0.67
N LYS A 147 -14.50 -14.20 0.97
CA LYS A 147 -14.97 -14.59 2.30
C LYS A 147 -14.45 -15.96 2.71
N GLU A 148 -14.52 -16.95 1.83
CA GLU A 148 -14.00 -18.29 2.11
C GLU A 148 -12.47 -18.28 2.36
N ARG A 149 -11.73 -17.42 1.64
CA ARG A 149 -10.27 -17.32 1.75
C ARG A 149 -9.79 -16.46 2.90
N MET A 150 -10.48 -15.36 3.18
CA MET A 150 -10.11 -14.31 4.14
C MET A 150 -11.32 -13.94 5.01
N PRO A 151 -11.84 -14.87 5.83
CA PRO A 151 -13.11 -14.71 6.57
C PRO A 151 -13.07 -13.69 7.72
N ASN A 152 -11.93 -13.02 7.93
CA ASN A 152 -11.79 -11.97 8.96
C ASN A 152 -11.47 -10.61 8.33
N CYS A 153 -11.59 -10.48 7.01
CA CYS A 153 -11.29 -9.28 6.26
C CYS A 153 -12.56 -8.69 5.67
N ALA A 154 -12.93 -7.50 6.10
CA ALA A 154 -14.03 -6.73 5.54
C ALA A 154 -13.60 -6.09 4.21
N ILE A 155 -14.44 -6.19 3.18
CA ILE A 155 -14.20 -5.53 1.88
C ILE A 155 -15.24 -4.44 1.69
N TYR A 156 -14.78 -3.21 1.41
CA TYR A 156 -15.63 -2.04 1.20
C TYR A 156 -15.48 -1.56 -0.25
N LEU A 157 -16.61 -1.32 -0.91
CA LEU A 157 -16.65 -0.84 -2.28
C LEU A 157 -17.07 0.63 -2.32
N ASN A 158 -16.45 1.41 -3.21
CA ASN A 158 -16.83 2.79 -3.54
C ASN A 158 -16.80 3.77 -2.35
N THR A 159 -16.05 3.44 -1.31
CA THR A 159 -15.79 4.31 -0.16
C THR A 159 -14.31 4.25 0.21
N SER A 160 -13.81 5.34 0.77
CA SER A 160 -12.45 5.40 1.34
C SER A 160 -12.44 5.40 2.87
N ASP A 161 -13.60 5.27 3.50
CA ASP A 161 -13.80 5.30 4.95
C ASP A 161 -14.96 4.35 5.32
N PRO A 162 -14.82 3.50 6.36
CA PRO A 162 -15.90 2.62 6.79
C PRO A 162 -17.07 3.36 7.46
N THR A 163 -16.97 4.66 7.79
CA THR A 163 -18.04 5.37 8.51
C THR A 163 -19.37 5.36 7.75
N GLY A 164 -20.32 4.58 8.25
CA GLY A 164 -21.70 4.53 7.73
C GLY A 164 -21.93 3.56 6.57
N GLU A 165 -20.88 2.95 6.03
CA GLU A 165 -20.97 1.99 4.92
C GLU A 165 -20.84 0.55 5.43
N LYS A 166 -21.57 -0.38 4.81
CA LYS A 166 -21.48 -1.81 5.12
C LYS A 166 -20.50 -2.48 4.17
N PRO A 167 -19.59 -3.35 4.67
CA PRO A 167 -18.75 -4.13 3.77
C PRO A 167 -19.62 -5.13 2.98
N ILE A 168 -19.13 -5.55 1.81
CA ILE A 168 -19.82 -6.55 0.98
C ILE A 168 -19.87 -7.93 1.67
N PHE A 169 -18.93 -8.20 2.58
CA PHE A 169 -18.97 -9.28 3.55
C PHE A 169 -18.04 -8.99 4.73
N ASN A 170 -18.27 -9.70 5.84
CA ASN A 170 -17.37 -9.78 6.99
C ASN A 170 -17.06 -11.25 7.28
#